data_AF-A0A1D1UYU8-F1
#
_entry.id   AF-A0A1D1UYU8-F1
#
_cell.length_a   1.000
_cell.length_b   1.000
_cell.length_c   1.000
_cell.angle_alpha   90.00
_cell.angle_beta   90.00
_cell.angle_gamma   90.00
#
_symmetry.space_group_name_H-M   'P 1'
#
loop_
_entity.id
_entity.type
_entity.pdbx_description
1 polymer ?
#
loop_
_entity_poly.entity_id
_entity_poly.type
_entity_poly.pdbx_seq_one_letter_code
_entity_poly.pdbx_strand_id
1 'polypeptide(L)'
;MYGQPSNLFYGDQILSSARGVQQGDPLGPLLFCLVTRELSKSLQSPFNCWYLDDATVGGDSDIVLEDLQTVINQCVTLGLELNMSKCEMYIYGGSKKEQVTKKSMVKRIFPKLASLTNADLLLLGVPILEDAFPSILQEKIRQAELITTRLAKLGAHHA
;
A
#
# COMPACT_ATOMS: atom_id res chain seq x y z
N MET A 1 11.68 24.43 -9.85
CA MET A 1 10.47 24.77 -9.06
C MET A 1 9.35 23.88 -9.58
N TYR A 2 8.45 23.38 -8.72
CA TYR A 2 7.35 22.51 -9.16
C TYR A 2 6.51 23.17 -10.26
N GLY A 3 5.97 22.36 -11.17
CA GLY A 3 5.19 22.84 -12.33
C GLY A 3 6.02 23.09 -13.60
N GLN A 4 7.32 22.83 -13.58
CA GLN A 4 8.18 22.79 -14.77
C GLN A 4 9.07 21.54 -14.70
N PRO A 5 9.42 20.92 -15.85
CA PRO A 5 10.36 19.81 -15.85
C PRO A 5 11.69 20.20 -15.19
N SER A 6 12.22 19.32 -14.33
CA SER A 6 13.54 19.51 -13.72
C SER A 6 14.61 18.68 -14.42
N ASN A 7 15.87 19.06 -14.25
CA ASN A 7 17.01 18.30 -14.79
C ASN A 7 17.43 17.25 -13.76
N LEU A 8 17.40 15.98 -14.17
CA LEU A 8 17.97 14.85 -13.44
C LEU A 8 19.37 14.57 -14.00
N PHE A 9 20.39 14.69 -13.15
CA PHE A 9 21.78 14.47 -13.52
C PHE A 9 22.19 13.02 -13.21
N TYR A 10 22.70 12.31 -14.21
CA TYR A 10 23.21 10.94 -14.09
C TYR A 10 24.55 10.81 -14.81
N GLY A 11 25.65 10.92 -14.05
CA GLY A 11 26.98 11.07 -14.65
C GLY A 11 27.03 12.31 -15.55
N ASP A 12 27.42 12.11 -16.81
CA ASP A 12 27.47 13.16 -17.83
C ASP A 12 26.14 13.38 -18.57
N GLN A 13 25.09 12.62 -18.23
CA GLN A 13 23.78 12.71 -18.88
C GLN A 13 22.83 13.63 -18.08
N ILE A 14 22.07 14.45 -18.80
CA ILE A 14 20.98 15.25 -18.26
C ILE A 14 19.66 14.70 -18.83
N LEU A 15 18.81 14.18 -17.94
CA LEU A 15 17.48 13.67 -18.26
C LEU A 15 16.43 14.68 -17.80
N SER A 16 15.37 14.88 -18.58
CA SER A 16 14.26 15.73 -18.16
C SER A 16 13.29 14.94 -17.29
N SER A 17 13.13 15.34 -16.03
CA SER A 17 12.10 14.83 -15.13
C SER A 17 10.82 15.64 -15.33
N ALA A 18 9.93 15.13 -16.18
CA ALA A 18 8.69 15.82 -16.56
C ALA A 18 7.43 15.30 -15.83
N ARG A 19 7.52 14.19 -15.09
CA ARG A 19 6.40 13.59 -14.35
C ARG A 19 6.89 12.98 -13.03
N GLY A 20 6.06 13.11 -12.01
CA GLY A 20 6.36 12.65 -10.66
C GLY A 20 7.22 13.62 -9.87
N VAL A 21 7.43 13.26 -8.60
CA VAL A 21 8.29 13.96 -7.65
C VAL A 21 9.56 13.13 -7.43
N GLN A 22 10.68 13.79 -7.15
CA GLN A 22 11.94 13.08 -6.92
C GLN A 22 11.88 12.30 -5.59
N GLN A 23 12.48 11.11 -5.54
CA GLN A 23 12.62 10.39 -4.27
C GLN A 23 13.54 11.17 -3.31
N GLY A 24 13.12 11.27 -2.05
CA GLY A 24 13.79 12.10 -1.05
C GLY A 24 13.37 13.57 -1.07
N ASP A 25 12.48 13.97 -1.99
CA ASP A 25 11.85 15.30 -1.97
C ASP A 25 10.97 15.45 -0.71
N PRO A 26 11.23 16.44 0.17
CA PRO A 26 10.45 16.66 1.38
C PRO A 26 8.95 16.91 1.14
N LEU A 27 8.58 17.46 -0.02
CA LEU A 27 7.19 17.73 -0.40
C LEU A 27 6.57 16.61 -1.23
N GLY A 28 7.36 15.65 -1.69
CA GLY A 28 6.89 14.54 -2.52
C GLY A 28 5.67 13.81 -1.93
N PRO A 29 5.70 13.40 -0.64
CA PRO A 29 4.56 12.76 0.02
C PRO A 29 3.29 13.64 0.03
N LEU A 30 3.44 14.94 0.34
CA LEU A 30 2.31 15.87 0.39
C LEU A 30 1.68 16.03 -1.00
N LEU A 31 2.50 16.20 -2.04
CA LEU A 31 2.01 16.34 -3.41
C LEU A 31 1.28 15.09 -3.88
N PHE A 32 1.76 13.90 -3.52
CA PHE A 32 1.06 12.65 -3.79
C PHE A 32 -0.33 12.63 -3.12
N CYS A 33 -0.40 12.95 -1.83
CA CYS A 33 -1.68 13.04 -1.11
C CYS A 33 -2.65 14.05 -1.75
N LEU A 34 -2.16 15.19 -2.24
CA LEU A 34 -3.00 16.18 -2.91
C LEU A 34 -3.61 15.64 -4.21
N VAL A 35 -2.83 14.89 -4.98
CA VAL A 35 -3.28 14.26 -6.24
C VAL A 35 -4.32 13.17 -5.97
N THR A 36 -4.16 12.37 -4.90
CA THR A 36 -5.06 11.25 -4.60
C THR A 36 -6.24 11.61 -3.68
N ARG A 37 -6.30 12.83 -3.14
CA ARG A 37 -7.32 13.27 -2.18
C ARG A 37 -8.75 13.13 -2.68
N GLU A 38 -9.05 13.56 -3.90
CA GLU A 38 -10.42 13.50 -4.42
C GLU A 38 -10.80 12.07 -4.78
N LEU A 39 -9.84 11.27 -5.27
CA LEU A 39 -10.03 9.84 -5.46
C LEU A 39 -10.40 9.16 -4.14
N SER A 40 -9.60 9.33 -3.09
CA SER A 40 -9.86 8.69 -1.80
C SER A 40 -11.22 9.07 -1.23
N LYS A 41 -11.65 10.32 -1.39
CA LYS A 41 -12.97 10.80 -0.95
C LYS A 41 -14.15 10.31 -1.79
N SER A 42 -13.91 9.90 -3.04
CA SER A 42 -14.97 9.44 -3.93
C SER A 42 -15.44 8.02 -3.61
N LEU A 43 -14.65 7.25 -2.85
CA LEU A 43 -14.94 5.86 -2.52
C LEU A 43 -16.08 5.75 -1.50
N GLN A 44 -16.93 4.73 -1.68
CA GLN A 44 -18.14 4.53 -0.89
C GLN A 44 -17.96 3.52 0.26
N SER A 45 -16.86 2.77 0.26
CA SER A 45 -16.53 1.79 1.29
C SER A 45 -16.50 2.46 2.67
N PRO A 46 -17.23 1.91 3.66
CA PRO A 46 -17.29 2.47 5.01
C PRO A 46 -15.94 2.47 5.72
N PHE A 47 -15.09 1.49 5.43
CA PHE A 47 -13.69 1.50 5.80
C PHE A 47 -12.86 1.98 4.61
N ASN A 48 -12.14 3.08 4.79
CA ASN A 48 -11.36 3.72 3.74
C ASN A 48 -10.17 4.44 4.38
N CYS A 49 -9.01 3.79 4.37
CA CYS A 49 -7.78 4.26 5.01
C CYS A 49 -6.66 4.35 3.98
N TRP A 50 -5.97 5.49 3.96
CA TRP A 50 -4.89 5.77 3.03
C TRP A 50 -3.64 6.21 3.79
N TYR A 51 -2.52 5.55 3.49
CA TYR A 51 -1.19 5.98 3.85
C TYR A 51 -0.35 6.07 2.59
N LEU A 52 -0.29 7.26 1.99
CA LEU A 52 0.31 7.46 0.67
C LEU A 52 -0.29 6.50 -0.36
N ASP A 53 0.53 5.67 -1.01
CA ASP A 53 0.13 4.68 -2.00
C ASP A 53 -0.46 3.40 -1.40
N ASP A 54 -0.30 3.19 -0.08
CA ASP A 54 -0.91 2.07 0.64
C ASP A 54 -2.33 2.41 1.09
N ALA A 55 -3.30 2.02 0.27
CA ALA A 55 -4.73 2.24 0.50
C ALA A 55 -5.43 0.93 0.85
N THR A 56 -6.22 0.94 1.91
CA THR A 56 -7.07 -0.18 2.31
C THR A 56 -8.52 0.26 2.38
N VAL A 57 -9.38 -0.44 1.65
CA VAL A 57 -10.83 -0.26 1.67
C VAL A 57 -11.52 -1.52 2.17
N GLY A 58 -12.67 -1.37 2.83
CA GLY A 58 -13.41 -2.47 3.41
C GLY A 58 -14.89 -2.14 3.61
N GLY A 59 -15.72 -3.16 3.50
CA GLY A 59 -17.17 -3.02 3.54
C GLY A 59 -17.86 -4.20 2.90
N ASP A 60 -19.07 -3.98 2.40
CA ASP A 60 -19.75 -4.96 1.57
C ASP A 60 -18.94 -5.24 0.30
N SER A 61 -18.92 -6.50 -0.14
CA SER A 61 -18.10 -6.93 -1.27
C SER A 61 -18.43 -6.20 -2.56
N ASP A 62 -19.69 -5.87 -2.79
CA ASP A 62 -20.11 -5.26 -4.05
C ASP A 62 -19.63 -3.79 -4.11
N ILE A 63 -19.72 -3.08 -2.99
CA ILE A 63 -19.21 -1.71 -2.83
C ILE A 63 -17.69 -1.68 -2.98
N VAL A 64 -16.97 -2.59 -2.32
CA VAL A 64 -15.49 -2.64 -2.40
C VAL A 64 -15.02 -2.92 -3.83
N LEU A 65 -15.73 -3.76 -4.58
CA LEU A 65 -15.39 -4.04 -5.98
C LEU A 65 -15.65 -2.85 -6.90
N GLU A 66 -16.74 -2.11 -6.66
CA GLU A 66 -17.02 -0.86 -7.38
C GLU A 66 -15.97 0.21 -7.10
N ASP A 67 -15.56 0.35 -5.82
CA ASP A 67 -14.49 1.26 -5.43
C ASP A 67 -13.15 0.88 -6.06
N LEU A 68 -12.79 -0.40 -6.08
CA LEU A 68 -11.58 -0.87 -6.75
C LEU A 68 -11.60 -0.51 -8.25
N GLN A 69 -12.74 -0.67 -8.92
CA GLN A 69 -12.89 -0.28 -10.32
C GLN A 69 -12.77 1.24 -10.50
N THR A 70 -13.31 2.02 -9.56
CA THR A 70 -13.15 3.48 -9.53
C THR A 70 -11.69 3.89 -9.38
N VAL A 71 -10.95 3.26 -8.46
CA VAL A 71 -9.50 3.46 -8.29
C VAL A 71 -8.75 3.16 -9.58
N ILE A 72 -8.99 2.01 -10.22
CA ILE A 72 -8.33 1.64 -11.48
C ILE A 72 -8.56 2.72 -12.55
N ASN A 73 -9.80 3.18 -12.70
CA ASN A 73 -10.16 4.15 -13.74
C ASN A 73 -9.59 5.55 -13.47
N GLN A 74 -9.73 6.04 -12.23
CA GLN A 74 -9.27 7.38 -11.87
C GLN A 74 -7.75 7.48 -11.79
N CYS A 75 -7.04 6.44 -11.33
CA CYS A 75 -5.57 6.43 -11.32
C CYS A 75 -5.00 6.77 -12.70
N VAL A 76 -5.56 6.20 -13.78
CA VAL A 76 -5.14 6.49 -15.15
C VAL A 76 -5.25 7.99 -15.48
N THR A 77 -6.35 8.63 -15.05
CA THR A 77 -6.56 10.07 -15.27
C THR A 77 -5.59 10.95 -14.47
N LEU A 78 -5.13 10.45 -13.32
CA LEU A 78 -4.15 11.11 -12.46
C LEU A 78 -2.70 10.84 -12.88
N GLY A 79 -2.48 10.04 -13.94
CA GLY A 79 -1.15 9.61 -14.35
C GLY A 79 -0.51 8.59 -13.41
N LEU A 80 -1.32 7.88 -12.63
CA LEU A 80 -0.96 6.80 -11.72
C LEU A 80 -1.36 5.43 -12.31
N GLU A 81 -0.71 4.38 -11.84
CA GLU A 81 -1.03 3.00 -12.20
C GLU A 81 -1.14 2.16 -10.93
N LEU A 82 -2.22 1.40 -10.81
CA LEU A 82 -2.41 0.48 -9.68
C LEU A 82 -1.60 -0.80 -9.93
N ASN A 83 -0.67 -1.13 -9.02
CA ASN A 83 0.06 -2.38 -9.08
C ASN A 83 -0.80 -3.55 -8.59
N MET A 84 -1.64 -4.08 -9.49
CA MET A 84 -2.60 -5.15 -9.16
C MET A 84 -1.95 -6.41 -8.56
N SER A 85 -0.69 -6.72 -8.91
CA SER A 85 0.03 -7.86 -8.32
C SER A 85 0.48 -7.65 -6.88
N LYS A 86 0.52 -6.41 -6.41
CA LYS A 86 0.78 -6.06 -5.00
C LYS A 86 -0.50 -5.81 -4.21
N CYS A 87 -1.63 -5.62 -4.88
CA CYS A 87 -2.91 -5.48 -4.20
C CYS A 87 -3.33 -6.82 -3.60
N GLU A 88 -4.01 -6.75 -2.47
CA GLU A 88 -4.39 -7.91 -1.67
C GLU A 88 -5.89 -7.89 -1.38
N MET A 89 -6.49 -9.06 -1.24
CA MET A 89 -7.89 -9.20 -0.86
C MET A 89 -8.05 -10.18 0.29
N TYR A 90 -8.96 -9.83 1.17
CA TYR A 90 -9.37 -10.64 2.30
C TYR A 90 -10.90 -10.63 2.41
N ILE A 91 -11.50 -11.81 2.58
CA ILE A 91 -12.95 -11.95 2.72
C ILE A 91 -13.24 -12.33 4.17
N TYR A 92 -13.98 -11.47 4.87
CA TYR A 92 -14.36 -11.66 6.26
C TYR A 92 -15.87 -11.87 6.41
N GLY A 93 -16.28 -12.61 7.46
CA GLY A 93 -17.68 -12.87 7.77
C GLY A 93 -18.35 -13.94 6.88
N GLY A 94 -19.62 -14.22 7.16
CA GLY A 94 -20.39 -15.26 6.47
C GLY A 94 -19.89 -16.68 6.72
N SER A 95 -20.53 -17.64 6.06
CA SER A 95 -20.11 -19.04 6.07
C SER A 95 -18.87 -19.27 5.20
N LYS A 96 -18.10 -20.33 5.50
CA LYS A 96 -16.93 -20.72 4.68
C LYS A 96 -17.28 -20.92 3.21
N LYS A 97 -18.49 -21.42 2.92
CA LYS A 97 -18.97 -21.62 1.54
C LYS A 97 -19.16 -20.28 0.81
N GLU A 98 -19.75 -19.29 1.48
CA GLU A 98 -19.92 -17.94 0.91
C GLU A 98 -18.57 -17.27 0.68
N GLN A 99 -17.64 -17.38 1.64
CA GLN A 99 -16.28 -16.83 1.50
C GLN A 99 -15.56 -17.40 0.29
N VAL A 100 -15.58 -18.74 0.11
CA VAL A 100 -14.97 -19.40 -1.05
C VAL A 100 -15.62 -18.97 -2.36
N THR A 101 -16.95 -18.82 -2.37
CA THR A 101 -17.70 -18.38 -3.55
C THR A 101 -17.32 -16.94 -3.93
N LYS A 102 -17.36 -16.01 -2.98
CA LYS A 102 -16.96 -14.61 -3.19
C LYS A 102 -15.50 -14.52 -3.64
N LYS A 103 -14.58 -15.20 -2.95
CA LYS A 103 -13.15 -15.27 -3.30
C LYS A 103 -12.95 -15.73 -4.75
N SER A 104 -13.67 -16.77 -5.18
CA SER A 104 -13.60 -17.29 -6.56
C SER A 104 -14.12 -16.29 -7.59
N MET A 105 -15.21 -15.57 -7.28
CA MET A 105 -15.75 -14.52 -8.15
C MET A 105 -14.76 -13.37 -8.33
N VAL A 106 -14.19 -12.85 -7.23
CA VAL A 106 -13.22 -11.75 -7.29
C VAL A 106 -11.97 -12.18 -8.07
N LYS A 107 -11.46 -13.40 -7.83
CA LYS A 107 -10.30 -13.93 -8.59
C LYS A 107 -10.55 -14.07 -10.09
N ARG A 108 -11.79 -14.33 -10.51
CA ARG A 108 -12.14 -14.38 -11.93
C ARG A 108 -12.08 -13.01 -12.59
N ILE A 109 -12.45 -11.95 -11.86
CA ILE A 109 -12.44 -10.56 -12.35
C ILE A 109 -11.01 -9.99 -12.28
N PHE A 110 -10.33 -10.19 -11.15
CA PHE A 110 -9.01 -9.68 -10.84
C PHE A 110 -8.04 -10.83 -10.52
N PRO A 111 -7.52 -11.54 -11.53
CA PRO A 111 -6.70 -12.74 -11.32
C PRO A 111 -5.37 -12.46 -10.61
N LYS A 112 -4.82 -11.26 -10.80
CA LYS A 112 -3.55 -10.81 -10.21
C LYS A 112 -3.64 -10.44 -8.74
N LEU A 113 -4.85 -10.21 -8.20
CA LEU A 113 -5.06 -9.75 -6.82
C LEU A 113 -4.70 -10.85 -5.83
N ALA A 114 -3.74 -10.64 -4.93
CA ALA A 114 -3.30 -11.66 -3.99
C ALA A 114 -4.41 -11.97 -2.97
N SER A 115 -4.56 -13.25 -2.60
CA SER A 115 -5.55 -13.62 -1.58
C SER A 115 -4.86 -13.92 -0.27
N LEU A 116 -5.28 -13.21 0.78
CA LEU A 116 -4.69 -13.35 2.10
C LEU A 116 -5.32 -14.49 2.89
N THR A 117 -4.55 -14.99 3.85
CA THR A 117 -5.05 -15.78 4.98
C THR A 117 -5.15 -14.90 6.23
N ASN A 118 -5.71 -15.42 7.31
CA ASN A 118 -5.77 -14.68 8.57
C ASN A 118 -4.38 -14.30 9.10
N ALA A 119 -3.37 -15.14 8.86
CA ALA A 119 -2.00 -14.92 9.31
C ALA A 119 -1.27 -13.86 8.46
N ASP A 120 -1.77 -13.57 7.26
CA ASP A 120 -1.14 -12.64 6.32
C ASP A 120 -1.80 -11.25 6.33
N LEU A 121 -2.96 -11.09 6.98
CA LEU A 121 -3.69 -9.82 7.01
C LEU A 121 -3.03 -8.82 7.96
N LEU A 122 -2.14 -8.02 7.38
CA LEU A 122 -1.46 -6.91 8.05
C LEU A 122 -1.95 -5.58 7.48
N LEU A 123 -2.10 -4.57 8.33
CA LEU A 123 -2.34 -3.19 7.92
C LEU A 123 -1.18 -2.33 8.42
N LEU A 124 -0.43 -1.72 7.50
CA LEU A 124 0.78 -0.94 7.81
C LEU A 124 1.78 -1.72 8.69
N GLY A 125 1.90 -3.03 8.44
CA GLY A 125 2.77 -3.95 9.19
C GLY A 125 2.25 -4.37 10.56
N VAL A 126 1.01 -4.02 10.91
CA VAL A 126 0.34 -4.44 12.15
C VAL A 126 -0.68 -5.53 11.84
N PRO A 127 -0.65 -6.67 12.55
CA PRO A 127 -1.62 -7.73 12.33
C PRO A 127 -3.03 -7.29 12.74
N ILE A 128 -4.00 -7.59 11.88
CA ILE A 128 -5.42 -7.32 12.16
C ILE A 128 -6.07 -8.45 12.97
N LEU A 129 -5.59 -9.68 12.79
CA LEU A 129 -6.14 -10.88 13.42
C LEU A 129 -5.09 -11.57 14.30
N GLU A 130 -5.58 -12.24 15.34
CA GLU A 130 -4.76 -12.89 16.36
C GLU A 130 -3.86 -14.00 15.78
N ASP A 131 -4.27 -14.64 14.69
CA ASP A 131 -3.51 -15.69 14.01
C ASP A 131 -2.08 -15.26 13.66
N ALA A 132 -1.88 -13.98 13.30
CA ALA A 132 -0.59 -13.44 12.93
C ALA A 132 0.27 -13.00 14.14
N PHE A 133 -0.35 -12.76 15.32
CA PHE A 133 0.31 -12.10 16.45
C PHE A 133 1.57 -12.82 16.93
N PRO A 134 1.59 -14.16 17.13
CA PRO A 134 2.79 -14.84 17.63
C PRO A 134 3.98 -14.67 16.69
N SER A 135 3.74 -14.86 15.39
CA SER A 135 4.80 -14.80 14.36
C SER A 135 5.38 -13.40 14.22
N ILE A 136 4.52 -12.37 14.18
CA ILE A 136 4.94 -10.98 14.07
C ILE A 136 5.68 -10.54 15.32
N LEU A 137 5.17 -10.87 16.52
CA LEU A 137 5.82 -10.50 17.78
C LEU A 137 7.21 -11.14 17.88
N GLN A 138 7.32 -12.43 17.55
CA GLN A 138 8.61 -13.12 17.55
C GLN A 138 9.61 -12.48 16.60
N GLU A 139 9.19 -12.11 15.39
CA GLU A 139 10.06 -11.44 14.42
C GLU A 139 10.47 -10.03 14.90
N LYS A 140 9.55 -9.26 15.50
CA LYS A 140 9.87 -7.94 16.08
C LYS A 140 10.88 -8.05 17.23
N ILE A 141 10.73 -9.04 18.12
CA ILE A 141 11.70 -9.32 19.20
C ILE A 141 13.07 -9.64 18.59
N ARG A 142 13.11 -10.55 17.62
CA ARG A 142 14.35 -10.94 16.94
C ARG A 142 15.06 -9.74 16.28
N GLN A 143 14.31 -8.86 15.65
CA GLN A 143 14.85 -7.64 15.04
C GLN A 143 15.37 -6.65 16.09
N ALA A 144 14.67 -6.50 17.21
CA ALA A 144 15.12 -5.65 18.32
C ALA A 144 16.43 -6.18 18.92
N GLU A 145 16.55 -7.48 19.15
CA GLU A 145 17.79 -8.12 19.63
C GLU A 145 18.97 -7.89 18.66
N LEU A 146 18.71 -8.03 17.37
CA LEU A 146 19.70 -7.78 16.32
C LEU A 146 20.14 -6.32 16.29
N ILE A 147 19.18 -5.38 16.37
CA ILE A 147 19.47 -3.94 16.40
C ILE A 147 20.29 -3.60 17.65
N THR A 148 19.91 -4.10 18.83
CA THR A 148 20.66 -3.88 20.07
C THR A 148 22.09 -4.42 19.95
N THR A 149 22.26 -5.61 19.38
CA THR A 149 23.58 -6.20 19.13
C THR A 149 24.44 -5.36 18.18
N ARG A 150 23.81 -4.75 17.16
CA ARG A 150 24.50 -3.85 16.22
C ARG A 150 24.81 -2.49 16.84
N LEU A 151 23.90 -1.95 17.66
CA LEU A 151 24.09 -0.69 18.38
C LEU A 151 25.32 -0.76 19.28
N ALA A 152 25.53 -1.89 19.96
CA ALA A 152 26.72 -2.11 20.79
C ALA A 152 28.05 -2.09 19.99
N LYS A 153 28.01 -2.21 18.67
CA LYS A 153 29.17 -2.13 17.77
C LYS A 153 29.37 -0.75 17.15
N LEU A 154 28.40 0.16 17.29
CA LEU A 154 28.57 1.55 16.90
C LEU A 154 29.40 2.23 17.98
N GLY A 155 30.64 2.60 17.64
CA GLY A 155 31.48 3.38 18.54
C GLY A 155 30.85 4.74 18.84
N ALA A 156 31.13 5.29 20.03
CA ALA A 156 30.57 6.57 20.50
C ALA A 156 30.96 7.82 19.67
N HIS A 157 31.74 7.64 18.59
CA HIS A 157 32.21 8.72 17.73
C HIS A 157 31.48 8.66 16.39
N HIS A 158 30.35 9.37 16.31
CA HIS A 158 29.75 10.05 15.15
C HIS A 158 28.32 10.50 15.53
N ALA A 159 28.22 11.30 16.59
CA ALA A 159 27.06 12.12 16.91
C ALA A 159 27.46 13.59 16.78
#